data_AF-Q4P8S7-F1
#
_entry.id   AF-Q4P8S7-F1
#
_cell.length_a   1.000
_cell.length_b   1.000
_cell.length_c   1.000
_cell.angle_alpha   90.00
_cell.angle_beta   90.00
_cell.angle_gamma   90.00
#
_symmetry.space_group_name_H-M   'P 1'
#
loop_
_entity.id
_entity.type
_entity.pdbx_description
1 polymer ?
#
loop_
_entity_poly.entity_id
_entity_poly.type
_entity_poly.pdbx_seq_one_letter_code
_entity_poly.pdbx_strand_id
1 'polypeptide(L)'
;MSASSSAISPSASHLGADPKIVRRLSSVSHIILVLSGKGGVGKSSVSAQLALSLSSSASPSDRSRMARVGILDIDLTGPSIPRMLGLGGASVKQSTDGWVPVYTDASQHLAVMSVGFLLRSKNDSVVWRGPKKNAMIKQFLGDVRWGTLDYLIIDTPPGTSDEHISILEYLRTFEPAAVMVTTPQAVSLADNLRSLDFCRKTSLPVLGLIENMSGYICPHCNDCTNVWGKGGGEALAKREGLRFLGRIPIDPGLVRVLDDAKDDAHVELQKQLHQTSLNDNVLKAIDQPLTPHSQSAAAQLPNSGDTESLTPAGTMLSRTTIQRYKNSLTFPIFQEITDQIRDLATKHKLHPQSSVLTTAL
;
A
#
# COMPACT_ATOMS: atom_id res chain seq x y z
N MET A 1 -40.31 5.51 41.36
CA MET A 1 -41.29 5.09 40.34
C MET A 1 -40.53 4.40 39.23
N SER A 2 -40.57 3.07 39.24
CA SER A 2 -39.83 2.18 38.35
C SER A 2 -40.66 1.84 37.12
N ALA A 3 -40.16 2.15 35.93
CA ALA A 3 -40.67 1.62 34.68
C ALA A 3 -39.62 0.66 34.10
N SER A 4 -39.90 -0.64 34.25
CA SER A 4 -39.22 -1.75 33.61
C SER A 4 -39.52 -1.73 32.10
N SER A 5 -38.49 -1.61 31.27
CA SER A 5 -38.55 -1.88 29.83
C SER A 5 -37.79 -3.18 29.57
N SER A 6 -38.53 -4.21 29.20
CA SER A 6 -38.10 -5.55 28.83
C SER A 6 -37.00 -5.54 27.75
N ALA A 7 -35.82 -6.05 28.09
CA ALA A 7 -34.77 -6.37 27.11
C ALA A 7 -35.11 -7.71 26.43
N ILE A 8 -35.47 -7.63 25.15
CA ILE A 8 -35.57 -8.79 24.25
C ILE A 8 -34.15 -9.30 24.00
N SER A 9 -33.88 -10.55 24.37
CA SER A 9 -32.61 -11.23 24.11
C SER A 9 -32.47 -11.52 22.62
N PRO A 10 -31.40 -11.08 21.92
CA PRO A 10 -31.23 -11.41 20.51
C PRO A 10 -30.72 -12.85 20.35
N SER A 11 -31.46 -13.64 19.59
CA SER A 11 -31.06 -14.97 19.11
C SER A 11 -29.72 -14.92 18.36
N ALA A 12 -28.89 -15.94 18.54
CA ALA A 12 -27.51 -16.06 18.06
C ALA A 12 -27.26 -15.85 16.54
N SER A 13 -28.30 -15.77 15.71
CA SER A 13 -28.20 -15.42 14.28
C SER A 13 -27.92 -13.93 14.04
N HIS A 14 -28.23 -13.04 14.98
CA HIS A 14 -27.98 -11.59 14.85
C HIS A 14 -26.57 -11.14 15.26
N LEU A 15 -25.70 -12.07 15.70
CA LEU A 15 -24.29 -11.78 16.01
C LEU A 15 -23.36 -11.89 14.78
N GLY A 16 -23.91 -12.25 13.60
CA GLY A 16 -23.78 -11.46 12.36
C GLY A 16 -22.48 -11.46 11.55
N ALA A 17 -21.45 -12.26 11.86
CA ALA A 17 -20.24 -12.35 11.03
C ALA A 17 -20.27 -13.56 10.09
N ASP A 18 -19.89 -13.38 8.81
CA ASP A 18 -19.82 -14.48 7.84
C ASP A 18 -18.75 -15.51 8.26
N PRO A 19 -19.10 -16.80 8.43
CA PRO A 19 -18.15 -17.82 8.90
C PRO A 19 -16.89 -17.96 8.05
N LYS A 20 -16.99 -17.69 6.75
CA LYS A 20 -15.86 -17.76 5.82
C LYS A 20 -14.88 -16.62 6.09
N ILE A 21 -15.39 -15.42 6.34
CA ILE A 21 -14.59 -14.24 6.72
C ILE A 21 -13.93 -14.48 8.07
N VAL A 22 -14.70 -14.96 9.06
CA VAL A 22 -14.18 -15.32 10.40
C VAL A 22 -13.01 -16.28 10.30
N ARG A 23 -13.17 -17.40 9.57
CA ARG A 23 -12.11 -18.38 9.37
C ARG A 23 -10.87 -17.79 8.68
N ARG A 24 -11.06 -16.87 7.74
CA ARG A 24 -9.96 -16.38 6.91
C ARG A 24 -9.14 -15.29 7.59
N LEU A 25 -9.80 -14.42 8.34
CA LEU A 25 -9.16 -13.28 8.98
C LEU A 25 -8.79 -13.53 10.45
N SER A 26 -9.15 -14.67 11.04
CA SER A 26 -8.78 -15.01 12.42
C SER A 26 -7.27 -15.02 12.70
N SER A 27 -6.44 -15.20 11.66
CA SER A 27 -4.98 -15.16 11.73
C SER A 27 -4.37 -13.80 11.38
N VAL A 28 -5.18 -12.75 11.27
CA VAL A 28 -4.74 -11.37 11.01
C VAL A 28 -4.68 -10.62 12.33
N SER A 29 -3.51 -10.08 12.67
CA SER A 29 -3.32 -9.43 13.97
C SER A 29 -3.92 -8.03 14.04
N HIS A 30 -3.72 -7.20 13.02
CA HIS A 30 -4.24 -5.83 12.97
C HIS A 30 -4.85 -5.55 11.61
N ILE A 31 -6.06 -5.01 11.59
CA ILE A 31 -6.73 -4.55 10.36
C ILE A 31 -6.83 -3.03 10.40
N ILE A 32 -6.22 -2.37 9.41
CA ILE A 32 -6.13 -0.91 9.33
C ILE A 32 -6.76 -0.44 8.02
N LEU A 33 -7.84 0.33 8.12
CA LEU A 33 -8.47 0.98 6.98
C LEU A 33 -7.79 2.32 6.71
N VAL A 34 -7.47 2.61 5.46
CA VAL A 34 -6.96 3.91 5.03
C VAL A 34 -8.10 4.68 4.38
N LEU A 35 -8.50 5.79 4.99
CA LEU A 35 -9.67 6.59 4.62
C LEU A 35 -9.25 7.96 4.06
N SER A 36 -10.07 8.55 3.18
CA SER A 36 -9.94 9.96 2.78
C SER A 36 -11.30 10.60 2.53
N GLY A 37 -11.41 11.91 2.77
CA GLY A 37 -12.63 12.67 2.48
C GLY A 37 -12.97 12.78 1.00
N LYS A 38 -11.95 12.82 0.15
CA LYS A 38 -12.09 13.00 -1.30
C LYS A 38 -11.05 12.20 -2.08
N GLY A 39 -11.27 12.08 -3.39
CA GLY A 39 -10.29 11.54 -4.33
C GLY A 39 -9.09 12.48 -4.53
N GLY A 40 -7.98 11.95 -5.02
CA GLY A 40 -6.80 12.74 -5.41
C GLY A 40 -5.88 13.20 -4.27
N VAL A 41 -6.17 12.86 -3.01
CA VAL A 41 -5.29 13.22 -1.86
C VAL A 41 -4.03 12.34 -1.74
N GLY A 42 -3.88 11.34 -2.61
CA GLY A 42 -2.81 10.34 -2.53
C GLY A 42 -3.05 9.25 -1.48
N LYS A 43 -4.31 8.98 -1.11
CA LYS A 43 -4.71 7.91 -0.18
C LYS A 43 -4.04 6.57 -0.51
N SER A 44 -4.16 6.10 -1.76
CA SER A 44 -3.59 4.81 -2.18
C SER A 44 -2.06 4.80 -2.15
N SER A 45 -1.41 5.93 -2.42
CA SER A 45 0.05 6.07 -2.23
C SER A 45 0.45 5.96 -0.76
N VAL A 46 -0.34 6.53 0.16
CA VAL A 46 -0.15 6.36 1.60
C VAL A 46 -0.38 4.91 2.03
N SER A 47 -1.44 4.26 1.51
CA SER A 47 -1.72 2.83 1.74
C SER A 47 -0.55 1.94 1.30
N ALA A 48 -0.01 2.17 0.10
CA ALA A 48 1.13 1.42 -0.44
C ALA A 48 2.41 1.65 0.38
N GLN A 49 2.72 2.91 0.73
CA GLN A 49 3.87 3.25 1.57
C GLN A 49 3.78 2.61 2.96
N LEU A 50 2.59 2.62 3.59
CA LEU A 50 2.35 1.97 4.87
C LEU A 50 2.57 0.47 4.79
N ALA A 51 2.04 -0.18 3.76
CA ALA A 51 2.25 -1.61 3.57
C ALA A 51 3.73 -1.96 3.33
N LEU A 52 4.43 -1.17 2.51
CA LEU A 52 5.87 -1.34 2.24
C LEU A 52 6.70 -1.14 3.52
N SER A 53 6.51 -0.03 4.25
CA SER A 53 7.23 0.26 5.48
C SER A 53 7.00 -0.80 6.55
N LEU A 54 5.74 -1.23 6.77
CA LEU A 54 5.41 -2.31 7.71
C LEU A 54 6.04 -3.64 7.29
N SER A 55 5.97 -4.01 6.01
CA SER A 55 6.55 -5.28 5.52
C SER A 55 8.07 -5.33 5.69
N SER A 56 8.71 -4.16 5.72
CA SER A 56 10.15 -4.01 5.93
C SER A 56 10.57 -3.89 7.40
N SER A 57 9.60 -3.83 8.31
CA SER A 57 9.79 -3.69 9.75
C SER A 57 9.73 -5.06 10.45
N ALA A 58 10.29 -5.15 11.66
CA ALA A 58 10.17 -6.35 12.49
C ALA A 58 8.70 -6.60 12.90
N SER A 59 8.30 -7.87 13.00
CA SER A 59 6.97 -8.24 13.47
C SER A 59 6.76 -7.78 14.92
N PRO A 60 5.56 -7.29 15.27
CA PRO A 60 5.23 -6.94 16.66
C PRO A 60 5.22 -8.16 17.59
N SER A 61 4.87 -9.35 17.07
CA SER A 61 4.76 -10.60 17.85
C SER A 61 6.09 -11.34 17.97
N ASP A 62 6.98 -11.19 16.98
CA ASP A 62 8.26 -11.87 16.92
C ASP A 62 9.29 -10.94 16.29
N ARG A 63 10.12 -10.34 17.15
CA ARG A 63 11.16 -9.38 16.74
C ARG A 63 12.28 -10.01 15.90
N SER A 64 12.34 -11.34 15.81
CA SER A 64 13.35 -12.07 15.01
C SER A 64 13.01 -12.15 13.52
N ARG A 65 11.78 -11.81 13.12
CA ARG A 65 11.32 -11.86 11.72
C ARG A 65 10.72 -10.55 11.24
N MET A 66 10.65 -10.40 9.92
CA MET A 66 9.91 -9.31 9.27
C MET A 66 8.40 -9.50 9.43
N ALA A 67 7.67 -8.39 9.46
CA ALA A 67 6.22 -8.41 9.54
C ALA A 67 5.61 -8.93 8.24
N ARG A 68 4.61 -9.80 8.35
CA ARG A 68 3.80 -10.25 7.22
C ARG A 68 2.63 -9.29 7.05
N VAL A 69 2.52 -8.71 5.86
CA VAL A 69 1.56 -7.65 5.56
C VAL A 69 0.71 -8.05 4.36
N GLY A 70 -0.59 -7.86 4.48
CA GLY A 70 -1.52 -7.85 3.37
C GLY A 70 -1.91 -6.41 3.03
N ILE A 71 -2.07 -6.10 1.75
CA ILE A 71 -2.78 -4.91 1.30
C ILE A 71 -3.95 -5.34 0.40
N LEU A 72 -5.13 -4.87 0.76
CA LEU A 72 -6.38 -5.11 0.04
C LEU A 72 -6.91 -3.78 -0.52
N ASP A 73 -6.99 -3.70 -1.83
CA ASP A 73 -7.53 -2.57 -2.56
C ASP A 73 -9.02 -2.81 -2.84
N ILE A 74 -9.88 -2.06 -2.13
CA ILE A 74 -11.33 -2.06 -2.34
C ILE A 74 -11.83 -0.77 -3.01
N ASP A 75 -10.93 0.10 -3.52
CA ASP A 75 -11.33 1.17 -4.44
C ASP A 75 -11.60 0.56 -5.82
N LEU A 76 -12.73 -0.14 -5.91
CA LEU A 76 -13.06 -0.96 -7.07
C LEU A 76 -13.17 -0.15 -8.36
N THR A 77 -13.40 1.16 -8.26
CA THR A 77 -13.59 2.07 -9.41
C THR A 77 -12.29 2.55 -10.04
N GLY A 78 -11.22 2.66 -9.25
CA GLY A 78 -9.94 3.17 -9.70
C GLY A 78 -8.77 2.46 -9.02
N PRO A 79 -8.65 1.13 -9.16
CA PRO A 79 -7.64 0.35 -8.45
C PRO A 79 -6.22 0.77 -8.85
N SER A 80 -5.48 1.38 -7.94
CA SER A 80 -4.14 1.90 -8.22
C SER A 80 -3.02 1.08 -7.59
N ILE A 81 -3.32 0.30 -6.55
CA ILE A 81 -2.32 -0.46 -5.77
C ILE A 81 -1.49 -1.43 -6.65
N PRO A 82 -2.09 -2.21 -7.58
CA PRO A 82 -1.30 -3.06 -8.47
C PRO A 82 -0.28 -2.31 -9.32
N ARG A 83 -0.62 -1.12 -9.81
CA ARG A 83 0.30 -0.28 -10.59
C ARG A 83 1.41 0.25 -9.69
N MET A 84 1.04 0.84 -8.55
CA MET A 84 1.96 1.44 -7.57
C MET A 84 3.04 0.48 -7.07
N LEU A 85 2.73 -0.82 -7.00
CA LEU A 85 3.67 -1.85 -6.53
C LEU A 85 4.43 -2.56 -7.67
N GLY A 86 4.26 -2.14 -8.93
CA GLY A 86 4.88 -2.81 -10.08
C GLY A 86 4.28 -4.17 -10.39
N LEU A 87 3.03 -4.41 -10.03
CA LEU A 87 2.33 -5.68 -10.18
C LEU A 87 1.38 -5.71 -11.40
N GLY A 88 1.40 -4.70 -12.26
CA GLY A 88 0.59 -4.67 -13.49
C GLY A 88 0.83 -5.88 -14.41
N GLY A 89 -0.20 -6.67 -14.71
CA GLY A 89 -0.09 -7.90 -15.49
C GLY A 89 0.12 -9.17 -14.66
N ALA A 90 0.25 -9.05 -13.33
CA ALA A 90 0.06 -10.21 -12.46
C ALA A 90 -1.40 -10.64 -12.45
N SER A 91 -1.65 -11.92 -12.20
CA SER A 91 -2.99 -12.50 -12.09
C SER A 91 -3.15 -13.26 -10.78
N VAL A 92 -4.37 -13.24 -10.25
CA VAL A 92 -4.74 -14.03 -9.07
C VAL A 92 -4.82 -15.50 -9.47
N LYS A 93 -4.15 -16.37 -8.73
CA LYS A 93 -4.23 -17.82 -8.94
C LYS A 93 -5.36 -18.41 -8.10
N GLN A 94 -6.19 -19.24 -8.71
CA GLN A 94 -7.18 -20.05 -7.98
C GLN A 94 -6.50 -21.29 -7.40
N SER A 95 -6.72 -21.56 -6.11
CA SER A 95 -6.39 -22.83 -5.46
C SER A 95 -7.65 -23.52 -4.93
N THR A 96 -7.51 -24.76 -4.46
CA THR A 96 -8.62 -25.54 -3.89
C THR A 96 -9.25 -24.89 -2.66
N ASP A 97 -8.47 -24.15 -1.86
CA ASP A 97 -8.93 -23.46 -0.66
C ASP A 97 -9.10 -21.94 -0.86
N GLY A 98 -9.21 -21.47 -2.11
CA GLY A 98 -9.48 -20.06 -2.45
C GLY A 98 -8.39 -19.38 -3.26
N TRP A 99 -8.39 -18.05 -3.27
CA TRP A 99 -7.51 -17.20 -4.08
C TRP A 99 -6.14 -17.01 -3.42
N VAL A 100 -5.08 -17.22 -4.20
CA VAL A 100 -3.72 -16.89 -3.77
C VAL A 100 -3.45 -15.43 -4.11
N PRO A 101 -3.12 -14.57 -3.13
CA PRO A 101 -2.79 -13.17 -3.40
C PRO A 101 -1.51 -13.04 -4.23
N VAL A 102 -1.32 -11.89 -4.86
CA VAL A 102 -0.09 -11.57 -5.59
C VAL A 102 0.95 -11.08 -4.58
N TYR A 103 2.18 -11.59 -4.65
CA TYR A 103 3.26 -11.13 -3.78
C TYR A 103 4.19 -10.17 -4.53
N THR A 104 4.77 -9.18 -3.81
CA THR A 104 5.69 -8.20 -4.41
C THR A 104 7.04 -8.78 -4.80
N ASP A 105 7.50 -9.83 -4.12
CA ASP A 105 8.77 -10.50 -4.37
C ASP A 105 8.77 -11.93 -3.79
N ALA A 106 9.88 -12.65 -4.01
CA ALA A 106 10.05 -14.04 -3.58
C ALA A 106 10.04 -14.24 -2.04
N SER A 107 10.23 -13.17 -1.25
CA SER A 107 10.19 -13.27 0.21
C SER A 107 8.76 -13.40 0.76
N GLN A 108 7.75 -13.06 -0.06
CA GLN A 108 6.32 -13.18 0.28
C GLN A 108 5.89 -12.43 1.57
N HIS A 109 6.62 -11.36 1.94
CA HIS A 109 6.27 -10.55 3.11
C HIS A 109 5.10 -9.58 2.86
N LEU A 110 4.88 -9.16 1.61
CA LEU A 110 3.78 -8.28 1.23
C LEU A 110 2.87 -8.98 0.20
N ALA A 111 1.69 -9.37 0.67
CA ALA A 111 0.60 -9.92 -0.12
C ALA A 111 -0.31 -8.79 -0.61
N VAL A 112 -0.73 -8.84 -1.87
CA VAL A 112 -1.52 -7.80 -2.55
C VAL A 112 -2.75 -8.45 -3.16
N MET A 113 -3.92 -7.88 -2.88
CA MET A 113 -5.16 -8.21 -3.57
C MET A 113 -5.86 -6.93 -4.02
N SER A 114 -6.37 -6.93 -5.25
CA SER A 114 -7.10 -5.82 -5.85
C SER A 114 -7.99 -6.36 -6.95
N VAL A 115 -9.11 -5.66 -7.22
CA VAL A 115 -9.91 -5.93 -8.41
C VAL A 115 -9.12 -5.72 -9.70
N GLY A 116 -8.06 -4.89 -9.67
CA GLY A 116 -7.19 -4.65 -10.82
C GLY A 116 -6.53 -5.91 -11.39
N PHE A 117 -6.38 -6.98 -10.59
CA PHE A 117 -5.86 -8.27 -11.07
C PHE A 117 -6.92 -9.16 -11.73
N LEU A 118 -8.20 -8.82 -11.58
CA LEU A 118 -9.35 -9.57 -12.13
C LEU A 118 -9.86 -8.94 -13.43
N LEU A 119 -9.33 -7.79 -13.82
CA LEU A 119 -9.66 -7.10 -15.07
C LEU A 119 -8.90 -7.72 -16.25
N ARG A 120 -9.52 -7.71 -17.43
CA ARG A 120 -8.90 -8.24 -18.65
C ARG A 120 -7.80 -7.30 -19.14
N SER A 121 -8.08 -6.00 -19.10
CA SER A 121 -7.13 -4.94 -19.41
C SER A 121 -6.98 -4.00 -18.22
N LYS A 122 -5.78 -3.42 -18.08
CA LYS A 122 -5.49 -2.37 -17.10
C LYS A 122 -6.34 -1.11 -17.30
N ASN A 123 -6.86 -0.91 -18.51
CA ASN A 123 -7.66 0.25 -18.87
C ASN A 123 -9.17 0.01 -18.75
N ASP A 124 -9.59 -1.18 -18.32
CA ASP A 124 -11.02 -1.49 -18.18
C ASP A 124 -11.59 -0.74 -16.96
N SER A 125 -12.59 0.11 -17.20
CA SER A 125 -13.33 0.75 -16.12
C SER A 125 -14.27 -0.26 -15.44
N VAL A 126 -14.24 -0.31 -14.11
CA VAL A 126 -15.14 -1.16 -13.32
C VAL A 126 -16.46 -0.45 -13.09
N VAL A 127 -17.44 -0.72 -13.95
CA VAL A 127 -18.80 -0.18 -13.82
C VAL A 127 -19.71 -1.25 -13.21
N TRP A 128 -19.65 -1.41 -11.88
CA TRP A 128 -20.44 -2.40 -11.16
C TRP A 128 -21.50 -1.75 -10.27
N ARG A 129 -22.67 -2.39 -10.19
CA ARG A 129 -23.73 -2.04 -9.24
C ARG A 129 -23.30 -2.38 -7.80
N GLY A 130 -23.85 -1.66 -6.82
CA GLY A 130 -23.56 -1.83 -5.39
C GLY A 130 -23.54 -3.29 -4.89
N PRO A 131 -24.54 -4.13 -5.20
CA PRO A 131 -24.56 -5.52 -4.76
C PRO A 131 -23.35 -6.34 -5.26
N LYS A 132 -22.90 -6.10 -6.50
CA LYS A 132 -21.73 -6.80 -7.07
C LYS A 132 -20.44 -6.33 -6.40
N LYS A 133 -20.33 -5.04 -6.10
CA LYS A 133 -19.20 -4.49 -5.32
C LYS A 133 -19.15 -5.10 -3.92
N ASN A 134 -20.29 -5.13 -3.23
CA ASN A 134 -20.39 -5.73 -1.89
C ASN A 134 -20.02 -7.22 -1.89
N ALA A 135 -20.52 -7.98 -2.88
CA ALA A 135 -20.15 -9.39 -3.06
C ALA A 135 -18.65 -9.58 -3.33
N MET A 136 -18.02 -8.68 -4.10
CA MET A 136 -16.57 -8.73 -4.34
C MET A 136 -15.77 -8.45 -3.06
N ILE A 137 -16.16 -7.45 -2.27
CA ILE A 137 -15.53 -7.16 -0.97
C ILE A 137 -15.62 -8.39 -0.06
N LYS A 138 -16.82 -8.97 0.04
CA LYS A 138 -17.05 -10.21 0.79
C LYS A 138 -16.13 -11.35 0.33
N GLN A 139 -15.98 -11.51 -0.98
CA GLN A 139 -15.11 -12.53 -1.58
C GLN A 139 -13.62 -12.26 -1.29
N PHE A 140 -13.17 -11.01 -1.37
CA PHE A 140 -11.79 -10.66 -0.99
C PHE A 140 -11.47 -10.98 0.47
N LEU A 141 -12.42 -10.79 1.37
CA LEU A 141 -12.24 -11.11 2.79
C LEU A 141 -12.31 -12.62 3.08
N GLY A 142 -13.24 -13.35 2.43
CA GLY A 142 -13.48 -14.77 2.72
C GLY A 142 -12.66 -15.75 1.89
N ASP A 143 -12.29 -15.41 0.67
CA ASP A 143 -11.75 -16.36 -0.32
C ASP A 143 -10.24 -16.20 -0.51
N VAL A 144 -9.67 -15.06 -0.14
CA VAL A 144 -8.23 -14.82 -0.28
C VAL A 144 -7.48 -15.52 0.84
N ARG A 145 -6.51 -16.34 0.47
CA ARG A 145 -5.62 -17.06 1.37
C ARG A 145 -4.54 -16.13 1.91
N TRP A 146 -4.94 -15.20 2.78
CA TRP A 146 -4.06 -14.24 3.46
C TRP A 146 -2.96 -14.93 4.29
N GLY A 147 -3.27 -16.11 4.86
CA GLY A 147 -2.37 -16.79 5.79
C GLY A 147 -2.28 -16.04 7.12
N THR A 148 -1.15 -16.16 7.81
CA THR A 148 -0.89 -15.42 9.05
C THR A 148 -0.30 -14.06 8.72
N LEU A 149 -1.01 -12.99 9.07
CA LEU A 149 -0.59 -11.61 8.85
C LEU A 149 -0.44 -10.88 10.19
N ASP A 150 0.61 -10.07 10.29
CA ASP A 150 0.74 -9.08 11.36
C ASP A 150 -0.18 -7.87 11.06
N TYR A 151 -0.29 -7.47 9.78
CA TYR A 151 -1.14 -6.35 9.36
C TYR A 151 -1.91 -6.66 8.08
N LEU A 152 -3.16 -6.21 8.01
CA LEU A 152 -3.94 -6.10 6.79
C LEU A 152 -4.33 -4.64 6.58
N ILE A 153 -3.73 -4.00 5.58
CA ILE A 153 -4.03 -2.63 5.16
C ILE A 153 -5.15 -2.67 4.13
N ILE A 154 -6.22 -1.92 4.34
CA ILE A 154 -7.37 -1.86 3.43
C ILE A 154 -7.44 -0.46 2.82
N ASP A 155 -7.15 -0.35 1.53
CA ASP A 155 -7.30 0.89 0.77
C ASP A 155 -8.77 1.05 0.35
N THR A 156 -9.48 1.94 1.03
CA THR A 156 -10.93 2.18 0.82
C THR A 156 -11.18 3.14 -0.35
N PRO A 157 -12.36 3.20 -0.97
CA PRO A 157 -12.70 4.29 -1.89
C PRO A 157 -12.74 5.64 -1.15
N PRO A 158 -12.64 6.79 -1.85
CA PRO A 158 -12.76 8.09 -1.20
C PRO A 158 -14.19 8.39 -0.73
N GLY A 159 -14.31 9.28 0.27
CA GLY A 159 -15.59 9.80 0.75
C GLY A 159 -16.23 8.94 1.84
N THR A 160 -17.55 8.76 1.74
CA THR A 160 -18.39 7.99 2.68
C THR A 160 -19.37 7.10 1.91
N SER A 161 -18.83 6.29 1.01
CA SER A 161 -19.60 5.41 0.13
C SER A 161 -20.11 4.13 0.81
N ASP A 162 -21.08 3.43 0.20
CA ASP A 162 -21.66 2.17 0.70
C ASP A 162 -20.62 1.05 0.96
N GLU A 163 -19.49 1.07 0.24
CA GLU A 163 -18.38 0.15 0.46
C GLU A 163 -17.80 0.28 1.88
N HIS A 164 -17.82 1.48 2.48
CA HIS A 164 -17.39 1.71 3.86
C HIS A 164 -18.31 1.03 4.87
N ILE A 165 -19.63 1.12 4.66
CA ILE A 165 -20.60 0.44 5.52
C ILE A 165 -20.40 -1.07 5.41
N SER A 166 -20.31 -1.58 4.18
CA SER A 166 -20.13 -3.00 3.90
C SER A 166 -18.87 -3.56 4.56
N ILE A 167 -17.72 -2.89 4.42
CA ILE A 167 -16.47 -3.37 5.01
C ILE A 167 -16.53 -3.37 6.54
N LEU A 168 -17.13 -2.35 7.17
CA LEU A 168 -17.26 -2.29 8.63
C LEU A 168 -18.23 -3.35 9.18
N GLU A 169 -19.29 -3.66 8.45
CA GLU A 169 -20.18 -4.77 8.81
C GLU A 169 -19.44 -6.11 8.78
N TYR A 170 -18.67 -6.39 7.73
CA TYR A 170 -17.89 -7.63 7.64
C TYR A 170 -16.76 -7.72 8.66
N LEU A 171 -16.18 -6.58 9.04
CA LEU A 171 -15.06 -6.52 9.97
C LEU A 171 -15.46 -6.32 11.44
N ARG A 172 -16.76 -6.30 11.75
CA ARG A 172 -17.28 -5.95 13.10
C ARG A 172 -16.63 -6.75 14.24
N THR A 173 -16.27 -8.01 14.00
CA THR A 173 -15.67 -8.90 15.01
C THR A 173 -14.13 -8.87 15.07
N PHE A 174 -13.48 -7.98 14.31
CA PHE A 174 -12.02 -7.90 14.19
C PHE A 174 -11.43 -6.59 14.70
N GLU A 175 -12.25 -5.75 15.34
CA GLU A 175 -11.84 -4.47 15.95
C GLU A 175 -10.97 -3.60 15.02
N PRO A 176 -11.40 -3.35 13.77
CA PRO A 176 -10.61 -2.59 12.82
C PRO A 176 -10.34 -1.17 13.34
N ALA A 177 -9.22 -0.58 12.92
CA ALA A 177 -8.92 0.82 13.16
C ALA A 177 -8.69 1.56 11.83
N ALA A 178 -8.73 2.88 11.86
CA ALA A 178 -8.60 3.73 10.69
C ALA A 178 -7.40 4.68 10.76
N VAL A 179 -6.80 4.95 9.62
CA VAL A 179 -5.88 6.08 9.40
C VAL A 179 -6.53 6.98 8.35
N MET A 180 -6.60 8.27 8.64
CA MET A 180 -7.18 9.25 7.73
C MET A 180 -6.09 9.98 6.95
N VAL A 181 -6.36 10.27 5.68
CA VAL A 181 -5.45 10.98 4.78
C VAL A 181 -6.12 12.25 4.25
N THR A 182 -5.39 13.37 4.34
CA THR A 182 -5.82 14.67 3.83
C THR A 182 -4.68 15.38 3.10
N THR A 183 -4.99 16.55 2.53
CA THR A 183 -4.02 17.51 1.98
C THR A 183 -4.24 18.86 2.64
N PRO A 184 -3.27 19.80 2.64
CA PRO A 184 -3.41 21.10 3.32
C PRO A 184 -4.58 21.97 2.82
N GLN A 185 -5.05 21.74 1.60
CA GLN A 185 -6.14 22.50 0.97
C GLN A 185 -7.45 22.44 1.76
N ALA A 186 -8.11 23.60 1.94
CA ALA A 186 -9.35 23.73 2.70
C ALA A 186 -10.47 22.76 2.28
N VAL A 187 -10.63 22.52 0.97
CA VAL A 187 -11.64 21.56 0.43
C VAL A 187 -11.40 20.15 0.98
N SER A 188 -10.14 19.71 1.01
CA SER A 188 -9.76 18.39 1.52
C SER A 188 -10.04 18.22 3.00
N LEU A 189 -9.84 19.30 3.77
CA LEU A 189 -10.12 19.35 5.21
C LEU A 189 -11.62 19.27 5.48
N ALA A 190 -12.43 20.00 4.71
CA ALA A 190 -13.89 19.97 4.82
C ALA A 190 -14.47 18.58 4.49
N ASP A 191 -13.93 17.91 3.47
CA ASP A 191 -14.34 16.55 3.14
C ASP A 191 -13.88 15.53 4.20
N ASN A 192 -12.68 15.70 4.76
CA ASN A 192 -12.19 14.83 5.85
C ASN A 192 -13.05 14.93 7.12
N LEU A 193 -13.68 16.09 7.40
CA LEU A 193 -14.63 16.20 8.50
C LEU A 193 -15.83 15.27 8.35
N ARG A 194 -16.32 15.07 7.11
CA ARG A 194 -17.42 14.14 6.84
C ARG A 194 -16.98 12.70 7.07
N SER A 195 -15.78 12.33 6.63
CA SER A 195 -15.22 11.00 6.92
C SER A 195 -14.98 10.79 8.42
N LEU A 196 -14.60 11.83 9.17
CA LEU A 196 -14.46 11.75 10.61
C LEU A 196 -15.80 11.58 11.32
N ASP A 197 -16.82 12.33 10.92
CA ASP A 197 -18.19 12.17 11.40
C ASP A 197 -18.71 10.74 11.13
N PHE A 198 -18.42 10.18 9.96
CA PHE A 198 -18.69 8.77 9.66
C PHE A 198 -18.00 7.83 10.66
N CYS A 199 -16.68 7.98 10.90
CA CYS A 199 -15.97 7.17 11.88
C CYS A 199 -16.59 7.25 13.28
N ARG A 200 -16.99 8.45 13.72
CA ARG A 200 -17.67 8.66 15.02
C ARG A 200 -19.02 7.94 15.07
N LYS A 201 -19.83 8.03 14.00
CA LYS A 201 -21.16 7.38 13.90
C LYS A 201 -21.08 5.86 13.82
N THR A 202 -20.03 5.30 13.23
CA THR A 202 -19.82 3.85 13.14
C THR A 202 -18.94 3.30 14.25
N SER A 203 -18.56 4.13 15.22
CA SER A 203 -17.62 3.79 16.30
C SER A 203 -16.31 3.17 15.78
N LEU A 204 -15.82 3.62 14.63
CA LEU A 204 -14.55 3.18 14.04
C LEU A 204 -13.40 3.99 14.67
N PRO A 205 -12.49 3.37 15.44
CA PRO A 205 -11.37 4.08 16.06
C PRO A 205 -10.41 4.65 15.02
N VAL A 206 -10.04 5.92 15.17
CA VAL A 206 -9.08 6.60 14.29
C VAL A 206 -7.72 6.67 14.99
N LEU A 207 -6.71 5.97 14.46
CA LEU A 207 -5.33 5.99 14.97
C LEU A 207 -4.70 7.38 14.79
N GLY A 208 -5.02 8.06 13.68
CA GLY A 208 -4.62 9.44 13.46
C GLY A 208 -4.80 9.93 12.03
N LEU A 209 -4.38 11.18 11.81
CA LEU A 209 -4.49 11.91 10.55
C LEU A 209 -3.11 12.17 9.94
N ILE A 210 -2.94 11.86 8.66
CA ILE A 210 -1.77 12.16 7.85
C ILE A 210 -2.09 13.32 6.90
N GLU A 211 -1.26 14.36 6.90
CA GLU A 211 -1.30 15.43 5.90
C GLU A 211 -0.32 15.11 4.76
N ASN A 212 -0.85 14.54 3.67
CA ASN A 212 -0.09 14.25 2.47
C ASN A 212 0.08 15.49 1.60
N MET A 213 1.06 15.47 0.69
CA MET A 213 1.39 16.58 -0.22
C MET A 213 1.64 17.91 0.51
N SER A 214 2.16 17.84 1.75
CA SER A 214 2.49 19.03 2.56
C SER A 214 3.87 19.55 2.20
N GLY A 215 3.93 20.24 1.07
CA GLY A 215 5.16 20.82 0.51
C GLY A 215 5.81 19.94 -0.54
N TYR A 216 6.93 20.40 -1.08
CA TYR A 216 7.67 19.79 -2.18
C TYR A 216 9.15 19.85 -1.85
N ILE A 217 9.83 18.70 -1.80
CA ILE A 217 11.28 18.66 -1.59
C ILE A 217 11.96 18.89 -2.94
N CYS A 218 12.72 19.98 -3.05
CA CYS A 218 13.52 20.24 -4.23
C CYS A 218 14.64 19.19 -4.35
N PRO A 219 14.73 18.42 -5.45
CA PRO A 219 15.77 17.41 -5.61
C PRO A 219 17.18 18.00 -5.78
N HIS A 220 17.32 19.31 -6.01
CA HIS A 220 18.60 19.98 -6.21
C HIS A 220 19.20 20.57 -4.93
N CYS A 221 18.37 21.11 -4.03
CA CYS A 221 18.82 21.79 -2.81
C CYS A 221 18.22 21.24 -1.50
N ASN A 222 17.31 20.26 -1.58
CA ASN A 222 16.53 19.72 -0.46
C ASN A 222 15.62 20.72 0.29
N ASP A 223 15.46 21.95 -0.20
CA ASP A 223 14.49 22.89 0.36
C ASP A 223 13.06 22.39 0.16
N CYS A 224 12.25 22.54 1.21
CA CYS A 224 10.84 22.16 1.18
C CYS A 224 9.94 23.38 0.94
N THR A 225 9.32 23.45 -0.23
CA THR A 225 8.40 24.54 -0.62
C THR A 225 6.95 24.13 -0.41
N ASN A 226 6.15 24.92 0.33
CA ASN A 226 4.76 24.59 0.66
C ASN A 226 3.77 24.89 -0.49
N VAL A 227 3.85 24.13 -1.60
CA VAL A 227 3.09 24.37 -2.85
C VAL A 227 1.58 24.53 -2.64
N TRP A 228 0.97 23.75 -1.74
CA TRP A 228 -0.46 23.81 -1.43
C TRP A 228 -0.78 24.36 -0.05
N GLY A 229 0.18 25.03 0.59
CA GLY A 229 0.15 25.36 2.01
C GLY A 229 0.67 24.23 2.89
N LYS A 230 0.53 24.38 4.21
CA LYS A 230 1.00 23.44 5.23
C LYS A 230 0.21 23.62 6.51
N GLY A 231 -0.07 22.52 7.22
CA GLY A 231 -0.60 22.53 8.58
C GLY A 231 -2.11 22.68 8.72
N GLY A 232 -2.86 22.63 7.61
CA GLY A 232 -4.32 22.54 7.68
C GLY A 232 -4.79 21.25 8.34
N GLY A 233 -4.12 20.13 8.05
CA GLY A 233 -4.35 18.83 8.67
C GLY A 233 -3.97 18.78 10.15
N GLU A 234 -2.84 19.37 10.54
CA GLU A 234 -2.46 19.45 11.96
C GLU A 234 -3.45 20.30 12.76
N ALA A 235 -3.86 21.45 12.22
CA ALA A 235 -4.88 22.30 12.83
C ALA A 235 -6.23 21.58 12.95
N LEU A 236 -6.63 20.84 11.91
CA LEU A 236 -7.84 20.01 11.91
C LEU A 236 -7.75 18.92 12.99
N ALA A 237 -6.63 18.19 13.06
CA ALA A 237 -6.43 17.14 14.05
C ALA A 237 -6.54 17.69 15.48
N LYS A 238 -5.86 18.80 15.76
CA LYS A 238 -5.94 19.48 17.06
C LYS A 238 -7.37 19.91 17.40
N ARG A 239 -8.10 20.50 16.45
CA ARG A 239 -9.47 20.96 16.66
C ARG A 239 -10.43 19.80 16.97
N GLU A 240 -10.25 18.68 16.30
CA GLU A 240 -11.17 17.54 16.36
C GLU A 240 -10.76 16.47 17.39
N GLY A 241 -9.70 16.70 18.16
CA GLY A 241 -9.18 15.75 19.15
C GLY A 241 -8.51 14.52 18.54
N LEU A 242 -8.05 14.60 17.28
CA LEU A 242 -7.33 13.53 16.62
C LEU A 242 -5.81 13.62 16.87
N ARG A 243 -5.16 12.47 16.86
CA ARG A 243 -3.70 12.43 16.77
C ARG A 243 -3.24 12.83 15.36
N PHE A 244 -2.35 13.81 15.28
CA PHE A 244 -1.65 14.13 14.04
C PHE A 244 -0.43 13.23 13.89
N LEU A 245 -0.38 12.43 12.82
CA LEU A 245 0.69 11.44 12.62
C LEU A 245 1.92 12.05 11.94
N GLY A 246 1.71 13.02 11.05
CA GLY A 246 2.81 13.67 10.37
C GLY A 246 2.42 14.28 9.03
N ARG A 247 3.44 14.85 8.37
CA ARG A 247 3.34 15.50 7.07
C ARG A 247 4.21 14.77 6.07
N ILE A 248 3.67 14.49 4.89
CA ILE A 248 4.43 13.88 3.81
C ILE A 248 4.53 14.91 2.68
N PRO A 249 5.73 15.42 2.36
CA PRO A 249 5.90 16.28 1.20
C PRO A 249 5.82 15.47 -0.10
N ILE A 250 5.64 16.17 -1.22
CA ILE A 250 5.76 15.60 -2.55
C ILE A 250 7.23 15.23 -2.78
N ASP A 251 7.46 13.98 -3.18
CA ASP A 251 8.74 13.47 -3.65
C ASP A 251 8.58 12.95 -5.10
N PRO A 252 9.11 13.67 -6.10
CA PRO A 252 9.10 13.20 -7.49
C PRO A 252 9.77 11.84 -7.68
N GLY A 253 10.78 11.52 -6.88
CA GLY A 253 11.45 10.22 -6.88
C GLY A 253 10.52 9.10 -6.46
N LEU A 254 9.72 9.32 -5.40
CA LEU A 254 8.69 8.37 -4.99
C LEU A 254 7.64 8.16 -6.08
N VAL A 255 7.19 9.24 -6.74
CA VAL A 255 6.21 9.14 -7.84
C VAL A 255 6.75 8.22 -8.93
N ARG A 256 8.00 8.39 -9.35
CA ARG A 256 8.65 7.48 -10.31
C ARG A 256 8.75 6.04 -9.81
N VAL A 257 9.12 5.84 -8.54
CA VAL A 257 9.18 4.49 -7.95
C VAL A 257 7.83 3.78 -7.98
N LEU A 258 6.73 4.52 -7.77
CA LEU A 258 5.37 3.96 -7.78
C LEU A 258 4.78 3.86 -9.19
N ASP A 259 5.03 4.82 -10.08
CA ASP A 259 4.48 4.82 -11.44
C ASP A 259 5.27 3.94 -12.41
N ASP A 260 6.60 3.96 -12.34
CA ASP A 260 7.50 3.36 -13.33
C ASP A 260 7.92 1.93 -12.97
N ALA A 261 7.26 1.31 -11.99
CA ALA A 261 7.70 0.03 -11.44
C ALA A 261 7.69 -1.16 -12.45
N LYS A 262 7.16 -0.97 -13.67
CA LYS A 262 7.20 -1.99 -14.74
C LYS A 262 7.69 -1.54 -16.11
N ASP A 263 7.37 -0.32 -16.55
CA ASP A 263 7.65 0.08 -17.93
C ASP A 263 9.15 0.37 -18.13
N ASP A 264 9.81 1.01 -17.16
CA ASP A 264 11.27 1.20 -17.18
C ASP A 264 12.03 -0.13 -17.13
N ALA A 265 11.54 -1.10 -16.35
CA ALA A 265 12.17 -2.43 -16.26
C ALA A 265 12.08 -3.19 -17.60
N HIS A 266 10.99 -3.03 -18.35
CA HIS A 266 10.82 -3.67 -19.66
C HIS A 266 11.64 -2.98 -20.75
N VAL A 267 11.63 -1.64 -20.80
CA VAL A 267 12.40 -0.86 -21.78
C VAL A 267 13.90 -1.05 -21.57
N GLU A 268 14.36 -1.08 -20.32
CA GLU A 268 15.77 -1.28 -20.01
C GLU A 268 16.21 -2.73 -20.24
N LEU A 269 15.39 -3.74 -19.91
CA LEU A 269 15.66 -5.13 -20.28
C LEU A 269 15.74 -5.29 -21.80
N GLN A 270 14.87 -4.63 -22.56
CA GLN A 270 14.95 -4.62 -24.03
C GLN A 270 16.23 -3.97 -24.54
N LYS A 271 16.67 -2.84 -23.95
CA LYS A 271 17.95 -2.21 -24.30
C LYS A 271 19.13 -3.11 -23.98
N GLN A 272 19.13 -3.80 -22.83
CA GLN A 272 20.19 -4.73 -22.44
C GLN A 272 20.21 -5.98 -23.33
N LEU A 273 19.04 -6.52 -23.69
CA LEU A 273 18.93 -7.61 -24.65
C LEU A 273 19.43 -7.19 -26.03
N HIS A 274 19.16 -5.95 -26.47
CA HIS A 274 19.72 -5.39 -27.70
C HIS A 274 21.24 -5.19 -27.61
N GLN A 275 21.76 -4.72 -26.47
CA GLN A 275 23.20 -4.54 -26.26
C GLN A 275 23.96 -5.86 -26.15
N THR A 276 23.32 -6.91 -25.65
CA THR A 276 23.89 -8.27 -25.58
C THR A 276 23.71 -9.05 -26.89
N SER A 277 22.72 -8.69 -27.73
CA SER A 277 22.55 -9.25 -29.07
C SER A 277 23.37 -8.54 -30.15
N LEU A 278 24.16 -7.53 -29.81
CA LEU A 278 25.11 -6.87 -30.72
C LEU A 278 26.43 -7.64 -30.76
N ASN A 279 26.39 -8.81 -31.41
CA ASN A 279 27.53 -9.47 -32.03
C ASN A 279 27.00 -10.43 -33.12
N ASP A 280 26.26 -9.89 -34.10
CA ASP A 280 25.80 -10.63 -35.28
C ASP A 280 26.96 -11.19 -36.14
N ASN A 281 28.19 -10.75 -35.87
CA ASN A 281 29.41 -11.29 -36.46
C ASN A 281 29.97 -12.51 -35.72
N VAL A 282 29.45 -12.88 -34.55
CA VAL A 282 29.83 -14.09 -33.80
C VAL A 282 28.83 -15.23 -34.02
N LEU A 283 27.55 -14.93 -34.27
CA LEU A 283 26.52 -15.94 -34.57
C LEU A 283 26.67 -16.57 -35.97
N LYS A 284 27.38 -15.92 -36.90
CA LYS A 284 27.76 -16.53 -38.20
C LYS A 284 28.99 -17.45 -38.13
N ALA A 285 29.63 -17.56 -36.97
CA ALA A 285 30.82 -18.39 -36.76
C ALA A 285 30.56 -19.69 -35.97
N ILE A 286 29.30 -19.98 -35.61
CA ILE A 286 28.93 -21.16 -34.80
C ILE A 286 28.42 -22.34 -35.64
N ASP A 287 28.15 -22.13 -36.94
CA ASP A 287 27.68 -23.17 -37.89
C ASP A 287 28.74 -23.60 -38.93
N GLN A 288 30.03 -23.37 -38.66
CA GLN A 288 31.13 -23.81 -39.54
C GLN A 288 31.93 -24.96 -38.92
N PRO A 289 32.15 -26.08 -39.65
CA PRO A 289 33.01 -27.17 -39.20
C PRO A 289 34.46 -26.68 -39.01
N LEU A 290 35.03 -27.00 -37.86
CA LEU A 290 36.42 -26.70 -37.50
C LEU A 290 37.41 -27.29 -38.54
N THR A 291 38.21 -26.43 -39.18
CA THR A 291 39.45 -26.82 -39.86
C THR A 291 40.65 -26.17 -39.16
N PRO A 292 41.73 -26.92 -38.86
CA PRO A 292 42.82 -26.42 -38.01
C PRO A 292 43.88 -25.62 -38.79
N HIS A 293 44.60 -24.77 -38.04
CA HIS A 293 45.80 -23.97 -38.38
C HIS A 293 45.51 -22.54 -38.90
N SER A 294 46.17 -21.45 -38.48
CA SER A 294 47.20 -21.20 -37.45
C SER A 294 47.55 -19.69 -37.49
N GLN A 295 47.85 -19.10 -36.31
CA GLN A 295 48.74 -17.93 -36.05
C GLN A 295 48.26 -16.52 -36.45
N SER A 296 47.98 -15.67 -35.44
CA SER A 296 48.81 -14.54 -34.93
C SER A 296 48.42 -13.21 -35.62
N ALA A 297 48.40 -12.01 -35.05
CA ALA A 297 48.97 -11.37 -33.87
C ALA A 297 48.09 -10.12 -33.53
N ALA A 298 47.78 -9.82 -32.26
CA ALA A 298 48.47 -8.91 -31.32
C ALA A 298 48.56 -7.42 -31.73
N ALA A 299 47.93 -6.54 -30.93
CA ALA A 299 48.40 -5.21 -30.44
C ALA A 299 47.18 -4.29 -30.13
N GLN A 300 47.10 -3.39 -29.15
CA GLN A 300 47.85 -2.95 -27.96
C GLN A 300 46.93 -1.89 -27.28
N LEU A 301 46.88 -1.84 -25.94
CA LEU A 301 46.30 -0.75 -25.08
C LEU A 301 47.23 0.52 -25.11
N PRO A 302 47.12 1.63 -24.31
CA PRO A 302 46.27 1.95 -23.12
C PRO A 302 45.88 3.46 -22.84
N ASN A 303 45.16 3.67 -21.72
CA ASN A 303 45.28 4.76 -20.69
C ASN A 303 44.58 6.16 -20.76
N SER A 304 44.27 6.61 -19.53
CA SER A 304 43.77 7.92 -19.02
C SER A 304 42.28 8.21 -19.22
N GLY A 305 41.50 8.74 -18.27
CA GLY A 305 41.67 9.22 -16.89
C GLY A 305 40.28 9.71 -16.41
N ASP A 306 40.17 9.98 -15.11
CA ASP A 306 39.07 10.71 -14.44
C ASP A 306 37.80 9.94 -14.00
N THR A 307 37.87 9.54 -12.73
CA THR A 307 36.79 9.18 -11.81
C THR A 307 35.88 10.36 -11.47
N GLU A 308 34.61 10.30 -11.88
CA GLU A 308 33.47 10.85 -11.13
C GLU A 308 32.31 9.83 -11.15
N SER A 309 31.64 9.72 -10.01
CA SER A 309 30.84 8.57 -9.54
C SER A 309 29.53 8.33 -10.32
N LEU A 310 29.63 7.68 -11.46
CA LEU A 310 28.49 7.05 -12.14
C LEU A 310 28.04 5.81 -11.35
N THR A 311 26.88 5.90 -10.69
CA THR A 311 26.20 4.69 -10.19
C THR A 311 25.86 3.80 -11.41
N PRO A 312 26.35 2.56 -11.48
CA PRO A 312 26.10 1.72 -12.65
C PRO A 312 24.59 1.47 -12.75
N ALA A 313 24.00 1.81 -13.90
CA ALA A 313 22.59 1.58 -14.23
C ALA A 313 22.13 0.12 -13.97
N GLY A 314 23.08 -0.84 -13.96
CA GLY A 314 22.87 -2.24 -13.58
C GLY A 314 22.42 -2.48 -12.13
N THR A 315 22.47 -1.50 -11.23
CA THR A 315 22.01 -1.66 -9.83
C THR A 315 20.54 -1.32 -9.59
N MET A 316 19.89 -0.59 -10.49
CA MET A 316 18.44 -0.29 -10.37
C MET A 316 17.57 -1.53 -10.67
N LEU A 317 18.02 -2.40 -11.58
CA LEU A 317 17.27 -3.56 -12.08
C LEU A 317 17.17 -4.72 -11.09
N SER A 318 18.16 -4.88 -10.22
CA SER A 318 18.13 -5.93 -9.20
C SER A 318 17.33 -5.55 -7.95
N ARG A 319 16.89 -4.29 -7.86
CA ARG A 319 16.29 -3.76 -6.63
C ARG A 319 14.80 -4.02 -6.57
N THR A 320 14.37 -4.67 -5.49
CA THR A 320 12.95 -4.86 -5.18
C THR A 320 12.25 -3.51 -5.02
N THR A 321 10.92 -3.46 -5.20
CA THR A 321 10.12 -2.23 -5.00
C THR A 321 10.40 -1.60 -3.62
N ILE A 322 10.57 -2.43 -2.58
CA ILE A 322 10.95 -1.96 -1.24
C ILE A 322 12.35 -1.34 -1.19
N GLN A 323 13.34 -1.87 -1.91
CA GLN A 323 14.68 -1.28 -1.95
C GLN A 323 14.69 0.07 -2.67
N ARG A 324 13.89 0.22 -3.75
CA ARG A 324 13.71 1.51 -4.41
C ARG A 324 12.99 2.51 -3.50
N TYR A 325 11.94 2.07 -2.81
CA TYR A 325 11.20 2.90 -1.85
C TYR A 325 12.07 3.38 -0.68
N LYS A 326 12.93 2.51 -0.12
CA LYS A 326 13.88 2.87 0.95
C LYS A 326 14.86 3.99 0.58
N ASN A 327 15.10 4.19 -0.73
CA ASN A 327 15.96 5.25 -1.24
C ASN A 327 15.21 6.56 -1.54
N SER A 328 13.88 6.60 -1.36
CA SER A 328 13.09 7.83 -1.53
C SER A 328 13.37 8.83 -0.40
N LEU A 329 13.23 10.13 -0.69
CA LEU A 329 13.47 11.19 0.28
C LEU A 329 12.39 11.19 1.38
N THR A 330 11.21 10.68 1.06
CA THR A 330 10.09 10.57 2.01
C THR A 330 10.15 9.34 2.90
N PHE A 331 11.00 8.35 2.61
CA PHE A 331 11.03 7.10 3.38
C PHE A 331 11.29 7.31 4.89
N PRO A 332 12.28 8.11 5.33
CA PRO A 332 12.50 8.33 6.76
C PRO A 332 11.30 8.97 7.48
N ILE A 333 10.65 9.94 6.82
CA ILE A 333 9.44 10.61 7.33
C ILE A 333 8.30 9.60 7.47
N PHE A 334 8.10 8.76 6.45
CA PHE A 334 7.04 7.77 6.46
C PHE A 334 7.31 6.63 7.45
N GLN A 335 8.58 6.29 7.70
CA GLN A 335 8.95 5.29 8.69
C GLN A 335 8.56 5.74 10.11
N GLU A 336 8.77 7.01 10.47
CA GLU A 336 8.32 7.57 11.74
C GLU A 336 6.79 7.51 11.90
N ILE A 337 6.05 7.87 10.84
CA ILE A 337 4.58 7.73 10.79
C ILE A 337 4.18 6.26 10.99
N THR A 338 4.90 5.33 10.35
CA THR A 338 4.64 3.88 10.44
C THR A 338 4.87 3.34 11.84
N ASP A 339 5.95 3.76 12.50
CA ASP A 339 6.26 3.37 13.88
C ASP A 339 5.19 3.87 14.86
N GLN A 340 4.71 5.11 14.70
CA GLN A 340 3.58 5.63 15.48
C GLN A 340 2.31 4.81 15.26
N ILE A 341 1.96 4.48 14.01
CA ILE A 341 0.79 3.66 13.67
C ILE A 341 0.90 2.27 14.31
N ARG A 342 2.08 1.65 14.27
CA ARG A 342 2.32 0.33 14.90
C ARG A 342 2.05 0.37 16.40
N ASP A 343 2.59 1.37 17.09
CA ASP A 343 2.43 1.49 18.53
C ASP A 343 0.96 1.74 18.91
N LEU A 344 0.26 2.55 18.12
CA LEU A 344 -1.17 2.84 18.30
C LEU A 344 -2.05 1.61 18.03
N ALA A 345 -1.77 0.87 16.94
CA ALA A 345 -2.50 -0.35 16.60
C ALA A 345 -2.30 -1.44 17.67
N THR A 346 -1.09 -1.53 18.25
CA THR A 346 -0.80 -2.45 19.36
C THR A 346 -1.58 -2.05 20.61
N LYS A 347 -1.61 -0.77 20.97
CA LYS A 347 -2.38 -0.26 22.12
C LYS A 347 -3.88 -0.45 21.95
N HIS A 348 -4.41 -0.19 20.75
CA HIS A 348 -5.82 -0.39 20.43
C HIS A 348 -6.23 -1.85 20.65
N LYS A 349 -5.42 -2.81 20.20
CA LYS A 349 -5.69 -4.24 20.39
C LYS A 349 -5.64 -4.68 21.86
N LEU A 350 -4.79 -4.06 22.68
CA LEU A 350 -4.71 -4.35 24.12
C LEU A 350 -5.86 -3.70 24.91
N HIS A 351 -6.36 -2.55 24.45
CA HIS A 351 -7.41 -1.78 25.11
C HIS A 351 -8.46 -1.25 24.12
N PRO A 352 -9.32 -2.12 23.57
CA PRO A 352 -10.26 -1.76 22.51
C PRO A 352 -11.22 -0.62 22.90
N GLN A 353 -11.49 -0.46 24.21
CA GLN A 353 -12.43 0.53 24.73
C GLN A 353 -11.80 1.87 25.15
N SER A 354 -10.47 2.01 25.12
CA SER A 354 -9.82 3.26 25.58
C SER A 354 -9.76 4.36 24.52
N SER A 355 -9.88 4.01 23.23
CA SER A 355 -9.80 4.96 22.10
C SER A 355 -11.06 5.81 21.88
N VAL A 356 -12.16 5.52 22.59
CA VAL A 356 -13.45 6.21 22.43
C VAL A 356 -13.63 7.36 23.45
N LEU A 357 -12.76 7.51 24.45
CA LEU A 357 -13.01 8.38 25.62
C LEU A 357 -11.87 9.31 26.05
N THR A 358 -10.86 9.58 25.21
CA THR A 358 -9.77 10.53 25.57
C THR A 358 -9.99 11.97 25.09
N THR A 359 -11.20 12.50 25.28
CA THR A 359 -11.45 13.95 25.21
C THR A 359 -12.60 14.32 26.15
N ALA A 360 -12.34 14.21 27.45
CA ALA A 360 -13.18 14.75 28.51
C ALA A 360 -12.30 15.25 29.65
N LEU A 361 -11.48 16.28 29.35
CA LEU A 361 -10.98 17.30 30.29
C LEU A 361 -10.63 18.55 29.47
#